data_AF-A0A8J4KR87-F1
#
_entry.id   AF-A0A8J4KR87-F1
#
_cell.length_a   1.000
_cell.length_b   1.000
_cell.length_c   1.000
_cell.angle_alpha   90.00
_cell.angle_beta   90.00
_cell.angle_gamma   90.00
#
_symmetry.space_group_name_H-M   'P 1'
#
loop_
_entity.id
_entity.type
_entity.pdbx_description
1 polymer ?
#
loop_
_entity_poly.entity_id
_entity_poly.type
_entity_poly.pdbx_seq_one_letter_code
_entity_poly.pdbx_strand_id
1 'polypeptide(L)'
;GYAHWKGQVLNSDELHELYEGLKLNKVNRYDYVLTGYTRDTSFLAMVVDIVQELKQQNSNLVYVCDPVMGDKWNGEGSMYVPEDLLPVYRDKVVPVADIITPNQFEAELLTGRKIRTEKEALEVMDMLHAMGPETVVITSSDLQAPLGNDYLIALGSHRKTKADGTKMTQRIRVESPKVDAVFVGTGDLFAAMLLAWTHKHPNNLKVACEKTVSAMQHVLQRTIKSAKAQAGEGNKPNSAQLELRMVQSKKDIENPEIIVKATVL
;
A
#
# COMPACT_ATOMS: atom_id res chain seq x y z
N GLY A 1 -9.10 15.58 -0.87
CA GLY A 1 -8.02 16.04 -1.77
C GLY A 1 -8.29 17.45 -2.24
N TYR A 2 -9.19 17.63 -3.21
CA TYR A 2 -9.60 18.95 -3.72
C TYR A 2 -10.88 19.48 -3.04
N ALA A 3 -11.16 20.78 -3.20
CA ALA A 3 -12.38 21.40 -2.67
C ALA A 3 -13.66 20.83 -3.29
N HIS A 4 -13.63 20.47 -4.58
CA HIS A 4 -14.76 19.89 -5.29
C HIS A 4 -14.30 18.76 -6.19
N TRP A 5 -15.15 17.74 -6.34
CA TRP A 5 -14.98 16.64 -7.27
C TRP A 5 -16.36 16.15 -7.73
N LYS A 6 -16.45 15.64 -8.96
CA LYS A 6 -17.64 14.99 -9.52
C LYS A 6 -17.18 13.80 -10.36
N GLY A 7 -17.99 12.75 -10.41
CA GLY A 7 -17.70 11.55 -11.19
C GLY A 7 -18.76 10.48 -10.99
N GLN A 8 -18.53 9.34 -11.64
CA GLN A 8 -19.31 8.12 -11.52
C GLN A 8 -18.51 7.08 -10.73
N VAL A 9 -19.19 6.04 -10.24
CA VAL A 9 -18.54 4.88 -9.60
C VAL A 9 -19.17 3.62 -10.13
N LEU A 10 -18.34 2.60 -10.30
CA LEU A 10 -18.76 1.28 -10.74
C LEU A 10 -19.37 0.51 -9.56
N ASN A 11 -20.52 -0.11 -9.79
CA ASN A 11 -21.11 -1.10 -8.91
C ASN A 11 -20.62 -2.53 -9.24
N SER A 12 -21.09 -3.53 -8.49
CA SER A 12 -20.73 -4.94 -8.71
C SER A 12 -21.12 -5.49 -10.07
N ASP A 13 -22.28 -5.09 -10.62
CA ASP A 13 -22.79 -5.59 -11.89
C ASP A 13 -21.95 -5.05 -13.06
N GLU A 14 -21.56 -3.78 -12.98
CA GLU A 14 -20.66 -3.16 -13.97
C GLU A 14 -19.26 -3.80 -13.94
N LEU A 15 -18.73 -4.14 -12.76
CA LEU A 15 -17.48 -4.89 -12.63
C LEU A 15 -17.62 -6.31 -13.21
N HIS A 16 -18.73 -6.97 -12.93
CA HIS A 16 -19.01 -8.31 -13.45
C HIS A 16 -19.09 -8.31 -14.97
N GLU A 17 -19.75 -7.33 -15.58
CA GLU A 17 -19.85 -7.19 -17.04
C GLU A 17 -18.45 -7.08 -17.69
N LEU A 18 -17.55 -6.28 -17.11
CA LEU A 18 -16.17 -6.16 -17.57
C LEU A 18 -15.41 -7.48 -17.44
N TYR A 19 -15.51 -8.15 -16.29
CA TYR A 19 -14.82 -9.41 -16.06
C TYR A 19 -15.34 -10.54 -16.96
N GLU A 20 -16.66 -10.62 -17.16
CA GLU A 20 -17.28 -11.58 -18.07
C GLU A 20 -16.84 -11.31 -19.52
N GLY A 21 -16.72 -10.05 -19.94
CA GLY A 21 -16.14 -9.70 -21.24
C GLY A 21 -14.71 -10.25 -21.43
N LEU A 22 -13.86 -10.17 -20.41
CA LEU A 22 -12.51 -10.76 -20.44
C LEU A 22 -12.56 -12.30 -20.50
N LYS A 23 -13.47 -12.90 -19.72
CA LYS A 23 -13.65 -14.35 -19.61
C LYS A 23 -14.15 -14.98 -20.92
N LEU A 24 -15.14 -14.37 -21.56
CA LEU A 24 -15.66 -14.78 -22.86
C LEU A 24 -14.56 -14.78 -23.94
N ASN A 25 -13.65 -13.81 -23.87
CA ASN A 25 -12.50 -13.72 -24.77
C ASN A 25 -11.28 -14.56 -24.32
N LYS A 26 -11.37 -15.27 -23.20
CA LYS A 26 -10.31 -16.11 -22.63
C LYS A 26 -9.00 -15.35 -22.37
N VAL A 27 -9.11 -14.06 -22.04
CA VAL A 27 -7.98 -13.17 -21.71
C VAL A 27 -7.92 -12.83 -20.22
N ASN A 28 -8.72 -13.48 -19.38
CA ASN A 28 -8.71 -13.35 -17.92
C ASN A 28 -7.60 -14.18 -17.26
N ARG A 29 -6.36 -14.11 -17.77
CA ARG A 29 -5.19 -14.81 -17.20
C ARG A 29 -4.16 -13.81 -16.74
N TYR A 30 -3.89 -13.80 -15.44
CA TYR A 30 -3.01 -12.82 -14.81
C TYR A 30 -1.97 -13.49 -13.90
N ASP A 31 -0.83 -12.83 -13.77
CA ASP A 31 0.22 -13.19 -12.80
C ASP A 31 0.05 -12.44 -11.47
N TYR A 32 -0.53 -11.24 -11.55
CA TYR A 32 -0.78 -10.37 -10.41
C TYR A 32 -2.17 -9.75 -10.46
N VAL A 33 -2.75 -9.54 -9.29
CA VAL A 33 -3.89 -8.64 -9.09
C VAL A 33 -3.44 -7.53 -8.14
N LEU A 34 -3.78 -6.29 -8.44
CA LEU A 34 -3.56 -5.13 -7.57
C LEU A 34 -4.89 -4.42 -7.35
N THR A 35 -5.27 -4.22 -6.10
CA THR A 35 -6.48 -3.47 -5.73
C THR A 35 -6.13 -2.38 -4.72
N GLY A 36 -6.88 -1.28 -4.77
CA GLY A 36 -6.76 -0.17 -3.82
C GLY A 36 -8.13 0.42 -3.50
N TYR A 37 -8.26 1.74 -3.62
CA TYR A 37 -9.48 2.48 -3.26
C TYR A 37 -10.77 1.86 -3.82
N THR A 38 -11.72 1.56 -2.92
CA THR A 38 -13.09 1.16 -3.22
C THR A 38 -14.02 1.83 -2.21
N ARG A 39 -15.25 2.16 -2.63
CA ARG A 39 -16.26 2.76 -1.75
C ARG A 39 -17.56 1.95 -1.64
N ASP A 40 -17.61 0.77 -2.27
CA ASP A 40 -18.79 -0.06 -2.39
C ASP A 40 -18.48 -1.49 -1.94
N THR A 41 -19.27 -1.99 -0.99
CA THR A 41 -19.05 -3.31 -0.39
C THR A 41 -19.35 -4.46 -1.35
N SER A 42 -20.32 -4.28 -2.26
CA SER A 42 -20.65 -5.28 -3.29
C SER A 42 -19.53 -5.39 -4.33
N PHE A 43 -18.92 -4.27 -4.71
CA PHE A 43 -17.75 -4.21 -5.58
C PHE A 43 -16.58 -4.95 -4.93
N LEU A 44 -16.28 -4.67 -3.66
CA LEU A 44 -15.17 -5.31 -2.95
C LEU A 44 -15.40 -6.83 -2.77
N ALA A 45 -16.65 -7.27 -2.56
CA ALA A 45 -16.98 -8.69 -2.52
C ALA A 45 -16.77 -9.36 -3.89
N MET A 46 -17.21 -8.72 -4.98
CA MET A 46 -17.00 -9.23 -6.35
C MET A 46 -15.51 -9.33 -6.70
N VAL A 47 -14.68 -8.38 -6.25
CA VAL A 47 -13.22 -8.44 -6.39
C VAL A 47 -12.66 -9.72 -5.75
N VAL A 48 -13.14 -10.11 -4.57
CA VAL A 48 -12.71 -11.34 -3.90
C VAL A 48 -13.08 -12.58 -4.72
N ASP A 49 -14.31 -12.63 -5.26
CA ASP A 49 -14.76 -13.74 -6.11
C ASP A 49 -13.88 -13.87 -7.37
N ILE A 50 -13.56 -12.74 -8.01
CA ILE A 50 -12.65 -12.68 -9.16
C ILE A 50 -11.25 -13.18 -8.78
N VAL A 51 -10.67 -12.70 -7.68
CA VAL A 51 -9.33 -13.13 -7.22
C VAL A 51 -9.30 -14.63 -6.97
N GLN A 52 -10.34 -15.19 -6.33
CA GLN A 52 -10.41 -16.62 -6.06
C GLN A 52 -10.50 -17.43 -7.36
N GLU A 53 -11.33 -17.01 -8.33
CA GLU A 53 -11.41 -17.66 -9.64
C GLU A 53 -10.04 -17.62 -10.35
N LEU A 54 -9.36 -16.48 -10.34
CA LEU A 54 -8.04 -16.33 -10.96
C LEU A 54 -6.97 -17.17 -10.25
N LYS A 55 -6.99 -17.29 -8.92
CA LYS A 55 -6.08 -18.18 -8.17
C LYS A 55 -6.34 -19.66 -8.44
N GLN A 56 -7.59 -20.06 -8.72
CA GLN A 56 -7.90 -21.43 -9.16
C GLN A 56 -7.31 -21.72 -10.55
N GLN A 57 -7.26 -20.73 -11.43
CA GLN A 57 -6.66 -20.86 -12.76
C GLN A 57 -5.12 -20.79 -12.73
N ASN A 58 -4.56 -20.01 -11.81
CA ASN A 58 -3.11 -19.83 -11.62
C ASN A 58 -2.78 -19.82 -10.12
N SER A 59 -2.34 -20.95 -9.58
CA SER A 59 -1.96 -21.07 -8.17
C SER A 59 -0.74 -20.23 -7.77
N ASN A 60 0.01 -19.70 -8.75
CA ASN A 60 1.15 -18.81 -8.52
C ASN A 60 0.76 -17.33 -8.59
N LEU A 61 -0.52 -17.01 -8.83
CA LEU A 61 -1.00 -15.63 -8.85
C LEU A 61 -0.79 -14.97 -7.49
N VAL A 62 -0.21 -13.77 -7.53
CA VAL A 62 0.01 -12.93 -6.35
C VAL A 62 -0.99 -11.78 -6.33
N TYR A 63 -1.79 -11.72 -5.28
CA TYR A 63 -2.72 -10.64 -4.99
C TYR A 63 -2.07 -9.64 -4.03
N VAL A 64 -1.85 -8.42 -4.53
CA VAL A 64 -1.43 -7.25 -3.75
C VAL A 64 -2.65 -6.40 -3.44
N CYS A 65 -2.95 -6.23 -2.16
CA CYS A 65 -4.08 -5.42 -1.71
C CYS A 65 -3.58 -4.21 -0.91
N ASP A 66 -3.92 -3.02 -1.37
CA ASP A 66 -3.88 -1.83 -0.53
C ASP A 66 -5.26 -1.67 0.16
N PRO A 67 -5.38 -1.90 1.49
CA PRO A 67 -6.66 -1.90 2.19
C PRO A 67 -7.13 -0.49 2.52
N VAL A 68 -7.28 0.33 1.47
CA VAL A 68 -7.53 1.77 1.52
C VAL A 68 -8.85 2.06 2.25
N MET A 69 -8.75 2.61 3.45
CA MET A 69 -9.93 2.94 4.26
C MET A 69 -9.87 4.35 4.86
N GLY A 70 -8.69 4.79 5.27
CA GLY A 70 -8.58 5.98 6.08
C GLY A 70 -7.14 6.33 6.39
N ASP A 71 -6.96 7.46 7.05
CA ASP A 71 -5.64 7.90 7.48
C ASP A 71 -5.75 8.74 8.76
N LYS A 72 -4.62 8.96 9.44
CA LYS A 72 -4.52 9.84 10.60
C LYS A 72 -4.16 11.26 10.13
N TRP A 73 -5.06 12.19 10.39
CA TRP A 73 -4.86 13.62 10.12
C TRP A 73 -4.85 14.37 11.44
N ASN A 74 -3.79 15.13 11.71
CA ASN A 74 -3.63 15.92 12.95
C ASN A 74 -3.74 15.08 14.24
N GLY A 75 -3.34 13.80 14.20
CA GLY A 75 -3.41 12.88 15.35
C GLY A 75 -4.75 12.15 15.50
N GLU A 76 -5.76 12.48 14.71
CA GLU A 76 -7.06 11.80 14.70
C GLU A 76 -7.22 10.95 13.43
N GLY A 77 -7.58 9.68 13.61
CA GLY A 77 -7.83 8.76 12.51
C GLY A 77 -9.27 8.86 12.03
N SER A 78 -9.48 8.98 10.73
CA SER A 78 -10.82 8.95 10.13
C SER A 78 -10.84 8.09 8.88
N MET A 79 -11.93 7.32 8.72
CA MET A 79 -12.21 6.65 7.46
C MET A 79 -12.74 7.69 6.47
N TYR A 80 -12.23 7.65 5.24
CA TYR A 80 -12.79 8.42 4.12
C TYR A 80 -13.56 7.52 3.14
N VAL A 81 -13.78 6.26 3.52
CA VAL A 81 -14.67 5.30 2.87
C VAL A 81 -15.78 4.86 3.85
N PRO A 82 -16.88 4.26 3.37
CA PRO A 82 -17.92 3.70 4.23
C PRO A 82 -17.40 2.67 5.25
N GLU A 83 -17.90 2.73 6.50
CA GLU A 83 -17.46 1.85 7.60
C GLU A 83 -17.76 0.36 7.36
N ASP A 84 -18.77 0.07 6.55
CA ASP A 84 -19.18 -1.29 6.18
C ASP A 84 -18.16 -2.03 5.28
N LEU A 85 -17.16 -1.33 4.75
CA LEU A 85 -16.02 -1.95 4.06
C LEU A 85 -15.05 -2.65 5.01
N LEU A 86 -14.92 -2.22 6.27
CA LEU A 86 -13.96 -2.81 7.20
C LEU A 86 -14.20 -4.31 7.42
N PRO A 87 -15.44 -4.79 7.70
CA PRO A 87 -15.72 -6.22 7.78
C PRO A 87 -15.38 -6.97 6.49
N VAL A 88 -15.64 -6.36 5.31
CA VAL A 88 -15.33 -7.00 4.02
C VAL A 88 -13.82 -7.14 3.83
N TYR A 89 -13.05 -6.08 4.09
CA TYR A 89 -11.59 -6.15 4.05
C TYR A 89 -11.05 -7.22 5.00
N ARG A 90 -11.47 -7.16 6.28
CA ARG A 90 -10.98 -8.06 7.33
C ARG A 90 -11.32 -9.53 7.08
N ASP A 91 -12.56 -9.81 6.69
CA ASP A 91 -13.10 -11.18 6.69
C ASP A 91 -13.07 -11.84 5.31
N LYS A 92 -12.94 -11.06 4.22
CA LYS A 92 -12.96 -11.59 2.85
C LYS A 92 -11.71 -11.26 2.02
N VAL A 93 -11.22 -10.02 2.11
CA VAL A 93 -10.10 -9.56 1.25
C VAL A 93 -8.74 -9.98 1.81
N VAL A 94 -8.43 -9.63 3.05
CA VAL A 94 -7.14 -9.97 3.68
C VAL A 94 -6.88 -11.48 3.66
N PRO A 95 -7.87 -12.37 3.89
CA PRO A 95 -7.65 -13.81 3.82
C PRO A 95 -7.20 -14.37 2.46
N VAL A 96 -7.45 -13.65 1.37
CA VAL A 96 -7.03 -14.08 0.02
C VAL A 96 -5.87 -13.26 -0.55
N ALA A 97 -5.41 -12.23 0.16
CA ALA A 97 -4.27 -11.40 -0.23
C ALA A 97 -2.94 -12.07 0.12
N ASP A 98 -1.94 -11.93 -0.74
CA ASP A 98 -0.57 -12.42 -0.49
C ASP A 98 0.33 -11.30 0.05
N ILE A 99 0.07 -10.06 -0.38
CA ILE A 99 0.76 -8.85 0.05
C ILE A 99 -0.27 -7.81 0.45
N ILE A 100 -0.12 -7.21 1.64
CA ILE A 100 -0.91 -6.05 2.04
C ILE A 100 -0.04 -4.84 2.39
N THR A 101 -0.52 -3.64 2.07
CA THR A 101 0.19 -2.37 2.28
C THR A 101 -0.57 -1.36 3.16
N PRO A 102 -1.14 -1.75 4.32
CA PRO A 102 -1.87 -0.81 5.15
C PRO A 102 -0.97 0.33 5.65
N ASN A 103 -1.53 1.51 5.88
CA ASN A 103 -0.90 2.46 6.82
C ASN A 103 -1.15 2.02 8.29
N GLN A 104 -0.58 2.74 9.27
CA GLN A 104 -0.80 2.40 10.68
C GLN A 104 -2.30 2.37 11.05
N PHE A 105 -3.09 3.35 10.60
CA PHE A 105 -4.51 3.44 10.92
C PHE A 105 -5.28 2.21 10.41
N GLU A 106 -5.04 1.81 9.17
CA GLU A 106 -5.68 0.66 8.55
C GLU A 106 -5.24 -0.65 9.22
N ALA A 107 -3.96 -0.79 9.55
CA ALA A 107 -3.45 -1.95 10.30
C ALA A 107 -4.11 -2.07 11.68
N GLU A 108 -4.32 -0.94 12.37
CA GLU A 108 -5.05 -0.88 13.64
C GLU A 108 -6.52 -1.26 13.48
N LEU A 109 -7.18 -0.82 12.39
CA LEU A 109 -8.57 -1.16 12.10
C LEU A 109 -8.75 -2.67 11.81
N LEU A 110 -7.92 -3.22 10.93
CA LEU A 110 -7.99 -4.62 10.52
C LEU A 110 -7.79 -5.58 11.69
N THR A 111 -6.90 -5.23 12.62
CA THR A 111 -6.56 -6.08 13.77
C THR A 111 -7.32 -5.74 15.04
N GLY A 112 -7.98 -4.59 15.09
CA GLY A 112 -8.59 -4.05 16.31
C GLY A 112 -7.58 -3.69 17.40
N ARG A 113 -6.28 -3.61 17.09
CA ARG A 113 -5.21 -3.30 18.06
C ARG A 113 -4.53 -1.98 17.75
N LYS A 114 -4.33 -1.14 18.77
CA LYS A 114 -3.59 0.12 18.64
C LYS A 114 -2.09 -0.11 18.63
N ILE A 115 -1.38 0.69 17.83
CA ILE A 115 0.07 0.68 17.71
C ILE A 115 0.62 1.96 18.36
N ARG A 116 1.45 1.78 19.40
CA ARG A 116 2.16 2.86 20.11
C ARG A 116 3.67 2.62 20.14
N THR A 117 4.11 1.40 19.88
CA THR A 117 5.53 1.02 19.86
C THR A 117 5.86 0.16 18.64
N GLU A 118 7.14 0.10 18.27
CA GLU A 118 7.62 -0.80 17.22
C GLU A 118 7.27 -2.26 17.52
N LYS A 119 7.40 -2.68 18.78
CA LYS A 119 7.02 -4.04 19.22
C LYS A 119 5.55 -4.34 18.95
N GLU A 120 4.65 -3.42 19.31
CA GLU A 120 3.21 -3.57 19.04
C GLU A 120 2.92 -3.61 17.53
N ALA A 121 3.65 -2.84 16.73
CA ALA A 121 3.53 -2.90 15.27
C ALA A 121 3.96 -4.27 14.70
N LEU A 122 5.05 -4.87 15.23
CA LEU A 122 5.46 -6.23 14.87
C LEU A 122 4.41 -7.27 15.26
N GLU A 123 3.78 -7.13 16.43
CA GLU A 123 2.68 -8.00 16.87
C GLU A 123 1.45 -7.86 15.97
N VAL A 124 1.11 -6.63 15.55
CA VAL A 124 0.03 -6.38 14.59
C VAL A 124 0.33 -7.02 13.24
N MET A 125 1.57 -6.93 12.73
CA MET A 125 1.95 -7.64 11.51
C MET A 125 1.85 -9.16 11.67
N ASP A 126 2.13 -9.70 12.85
CA ASP A 126 1.95 -11.13 13.13
C ASP A 126 0.48 -11.56 13.11
N MET A 127 -0.42 -10.70 13.61
CA MET A 127 -1.86 -10.92 13.51
C MET A 127 -2.33 -10.86 12.05
N LEU A 128 -1.84 -9.89 11.27
CA LEU A 128 -2.16 -9.77 9.86
C LEU A 128 -1.66 -10.99 9.06
N HIS A 129 -0.45 -11.50 9.34
CA HIS A 129 0.01 -12.76 8.76
C HIS A 129 -0.89 -13.95 9.10
N ALA A 130 -1.44 -14.00 10.32
CA ALA A 130 -2.36 -15.05 10.72
C ALA A 130 -3.72 -14.97 9.99
N MET A 131 -4.05 -13.81 9.42
CA MET A 131 -5.26 -13.63 8.62
C MET A 131 -5.09 -14.15 7.18
N GLY A 132 -3.88 -14.20 6.63
CA GLY A 132 -3.65 -14.62 5.24
C GLY A 132 -2.28 -14.24 4.66
N PRO A 133 -1.96 -12.93 4.55
CA PRO A 133 -0.83 -12.47 3.73
C PRO A 133 0.53 -12.94 4.22
N GLU A 134 1.36 -13.40 3.29
CA GLU A 134 2.76 -13.72 3.54
C GLU A 134 3.62 -12.47 3.71
N THR A 135 3.24 -11.36 3.07
CA THR A 135 3.97 -10.08 3.14
C THR A 135 3.07 -8.97 3.66
N VAL A 136 3.50 -8.29 4.71
CA VAL A 136 2.80 -7.16 5.31
C VAL A 136 3.75 -5.98 5.36
N VAL A 137 3.34 -4.83 4.84
CA VAL A 137 4.09 -3.58 4.95
C VAL A 137 3.20 -2.50 5.54
N ILE A 138 3.52 -2.08 6.76
CA ILE A 138 2.94 -0.86 7.35
C ILE A 138 3.68 0.32 6.70
N THR A 139 3.02 0.99 5.75
CA THR A 139 3.63 1.95 4.83
C THR A 139 4.09 3.24 5.52
N SER A 140 3.38 3.66 6.57
CA SER A 140 3.72 4.79 7.42
C SER A 140 3.16 4.60 8.83
N SER A 141 3.83 5.19 9.82
CA SER A 141 3.41 5.19 11.22
C SER A 141 3.87 6.45 11.95
N ASP A 142 3.16 6.79 13.01
CA ASP A 142 3.47 7.90 13.95
C ASP A 142 4.44 7.47 15.06
N LEU A 143 5.07 6.30 14.90
CA LEU A 143 6.10 5.83 15.83
C LEU A 143 7.27 6.81 15.86
N GLN A 144 7.85 7.00 17.05
CA GLN A 144 9.00 7.87 17.20
C GLN A 144 10.22 7.23 16.52
N ALA A 145 10.69 7.84 15.43
CA ALA A 145 11.86 7.38 14.71
C ALA A 145 13.14 7.66 15.51
N PRO A 146 14.07 6.68 15.61
CA PRO A 146 15.39 6.90 16.20
C PRO A 146 16.18 8.06 15.54
N LEU A 147 15.99 8.30 14.25
CA LEU A 147 16.61 9.43 13.53
C LEU A 147 15.99 10.80 13.85
N GLY A 148 14.87 10.86 14.58
CA GLY A 148 14.22 12.08 15.03
C GLY A 148 12.80 12.27 14.49
N ASN A 149 12.10 13.29 15.02
CA ASN A 149 10.67 13.50 14.76
C ASN A 149 10.33 13.85 13.29
N ASP A 150 11.33 14.26 12.51
CA ASP A 150 11.20 14.59 11.09
C ASP A 150 11.29 13.37 10.16
N TYR A 151 11.27 12.15 10.71
CA TYR A 151 11.28 10.91 9.95
C TYR A 151 9.96 10.13 10.14
N LEU A 152 9.49 9.49 9.07
CA LEU A 152 8.44 8.48 9.08
C LEU A 152 9.07 7.10 9.21
N ILE A 153 8.39 6.22 9.93
CA ILE A 153 8.73 4.80 10.01
C ILE A 153 7.77 3.99 9.15
N ALA A 154 8.33 3.23 8.21
CA ALA A 154 7.67 2.09 7.58
C ALA A 154 8.23 0.79 8.16
N LEU A 155 7.37 -0.22 8.34
CA LEU A 155 7.75 -1.54 8.84
C LEU A 155 7.32 -2.61 7.84
N GLY A 156 8.22 -3.54 7.56
CA GLY A 156 7.95 -4.66 6.66
C GLY A 156 8.17 -6.00 7.36
N SER A 157 7.27 -6.95 7.13
CA SER A 157 7.40 -8.34 7.57
C SER A 157 7.05 -9.28 6.43
N HIS A 158 7.92 -10.26 6.16
CA HIS A 158 7.69 -11.32 5.19
C HIS A 158 7.87 -12.68 5.87
N ARG A 159 6.89 -13.56 5.72
CA ARG A 159 6.90 -14.93 6.23
C ARG A 159 6.71 -15.90 5.10
N LYS A 160 7.56 -16.92 5.04
CA LYS A 160 7.46 -17.98 4.05
C LYS A 160 7.77 -19.32 4.69
N THR A 161 6.96 -20.32 4.40
CA THR A 161 7.27 -21.71 4.74
C THR A 161 7.86 -22.38 3.52
N LYS A 162 9.10 -22.85 3.61
CA LYS A 162 9.75 -23.60 2.53
C LYS A 162 9.10 -24.97 2.38
N ALA A 163 9.35 -25.62 1.24
CA ALA A 163 8.89 -26.98 0.97
C ALA A 163 9.41 -28.01 1.99
N ASP A 164 10.54 -27.75 2.63
CA ASP A 164 11.11 -28.59 3.70
C ASP A 164 10.49 -28.32 5.10
N GLY A 165 9.49 -27.44 5.20
CA GLY A 165 8.84 -27.05 6.45
C GLY A 165 9.56 -25.94 7.22
N THR A 166 10.73 -25.48 6.74
CA THR A 166 11.45 -24.38 7.39
C THR A 166 10.68 -23.08 7.27
N LYS A 167 10.38 -22.46 8.41
CA LYS A 167 9.76 -21.14 8.47
C LYS A 167 10.84 -20.06 8.40
N MET A 168 10.73 -19.18 7.43
CA MET A 168 11.56 -17.98 7.31
C MET A 168 10.73 -16.76 7.64
N THR A 169 11.31 -15.87 8.45
CA THR A 169 10.74 -14.54 8.74
C THR A 169 11.81 -13.51 8.46
N GLN A 170 11.47 -12.48 7.68
CA GLN A 170 12.26 -11.26 7.53
C GLN A 170 11.47 -10.10 8.10
N ARG A 171 12.09 -9.30 8.96
CA ARG A 171 11.52 -8.05 9.46
C ARG A 171 12.48 -6.91 9.20
N ILE A 172 11.92 -5.79 8.78
CA ILE A 172 12.69 -4.60 8.46
C ILE A 172 11.98 -3.35 8.98
N ARG A 173 12.78 -2.34 9.28
CA ARG A 173 12.35 -0.96 9.46
C ARG A 173 13.00 -0.08 8.41
N VAL A 174 12.23 0.83 7.83
CA VAL A 174 12.75 1.90 6.97
C VAL A 174 12.38 3.24 7.58
N GLU A 175 13.38 4.08 7.78
CA GLU A 175 13.20 5.46 8.24
C GLU A 175 13.41 6.38 7.04
N SER A 176 12.45 7.26 6.76
CA SER A 176 12.53 8.19 5.63
C SER A 176 12.11 9.60 6.03
N PRO A 177 12.76 10.66 5.50
CA PRO A 177 12.40 12.02 5.86
C PRO A 177 10.94 12.34 5.54
N LYS A 178 10.27 13.01 6.47
CA LYS A 178 8.96 13.63 6.25
C LYS A 178 9.12 14.74 5.23
N VAL A 179 8.11 14.85 4.38
CA VAL A 179 7.94 16.02 3.52
C VAL A 179 6.81 16.85 4.11
N ASP A 180 7.05 18.12 4.39
CA ASP A 180 6.06 19.05 4.96
C ASP A 180 4.99 19.44 3.91
N ALA A 181 4.18 18.46 3.53
CA ALA A 181 3.00 18.55 2.69
C ALA A 181 2.21 17.24 2.81
N VAL A 182 0.91 17.30 2.53
CA VAL A 182 0.09 16.10 2.44
C VAL A 182 -0.18 15.77 0.98
N PHE A 183 0.24 14.58 0.59
CA PHE A 183 0.10 14.07 -0.78
C PHE A 183 -1.07 13.09 -0.85
N VAL A 184 -1.63 12.94 -2.04
CA VAL A 184 -2.65 11.92 -2.35
C VAL A 184 -2.09 11.02 -3.44
N GLY A 185 -2.42 9.73 -3.41
CA GLY A 185 -1.92 8.74 -4.37
C GLY A 185 -0.56 8.12 -4.03
N THR A 186 0.01 8.46 -2.86
CA THR A 186 1.30 7.90 -2.41
C THR A 186 1.20 6.43 -2.02
N GLY A 187 0.09 6.02 -1.39
CA GLY A 187 -0.20 4.61 -1.08
C GLY A 187 -0.31 3.77 -2.35
N ASP A 188 -1.09 4.25 -3.33
CA ASP A 188 -1.27 3.58 -4.62
C ASP A 188 0.06 3.39 -5.36
N LEU A 189 0.88 4.46 -5.44
CA LEU A 189 2.21 4.39 -6.05
C LEU A 189 3.14 3.43 -5.28
N PHE A 190 3.07 3.44 -3.95
CA PHE A 190 3.84 2.54 -3.10
C PHE A 190 3.49 1.07 -3.37
N ALA A 191 2.21 0.72 -3.36
CA ALA A 191 1.75 -0.64 -3.60
C ALA A 191 2.14 -1.15 -5.00
N ALA A 192 1.98 -0.31 -6.03
CA ALA A 192 2.38 -0.64 -7.39
C ALA A 192 3.90 -0.87 -7.54
N MET A 193 4.72 -0.03 -6.91
CA MET A 193 6.18 -0.21 -6.93
C MET A 193 6.63 -1.40 -6.07
N LEU A 194 6.00 -1.61 -4.92
CA LEU A 194 6.28 -2.75 -4.06
C LEU A 194 6.01 -4.05 -4.80
N LEU A 195 4.90 -4.16 -5.52
CA LEU A 195 4.59 -5.29 -6.40
C LEU A 195 5.75 -5.57 -7.37
N ALA A 196 6.21 -4.55 -8.09
CA ALA A 196 7.29 -4.71 -9.07
C ALA A 196 8.61 -5.14 -8.42
N TRP A 197 8.96 -4.59 -7.25
CA TRP A 197 10.22 -4.90 -6.60
C TRP A 197 10.22 -6.20 -5.80
N THR A 198 9.08 -6.62 -5.24
CA THR A 198 8.94 -7.96 -4.66
C THR A 198 8.91 -9.03 -5.74
N HIS A 199 8.36 -8.75 -6.93
CA HIS A 199 8.52 -9.62 -8.10
C HIS A 199 10.01 -9.83 -8.46
N LYS A 200 10.81 -8.74 -8.53
CA LYS A 200 12.25 -8.83 -8.81
C LYS A 200 13.07 -9.44 -7.67
N HIS A 201 12.59 -9.31 -6.44
CA HIS A 201 13.32 -9.71 -5.23
C HIS A 201 12.41 -10.53 -4.29
N PRO A 202 11.93 -11.72 -4.72
CA PRO A 202 10.84 -12.43 -4.03
C PRO A 202 11.19 -12.97 -2.65
N ASN A 203 12.48 -13.03 -2.30
CA ASN A 203 12.94 -13.46 -0.97
C ASN A 203 13.81 -12.38 -0.29
N ASN A 204 13.70 -11.12 -0.71
CA ASN A 204 14.50 -10.03 -0.14
C ASN A 204 13.64 -8.78 0.03
N LEU A 205 12.79 -8.81 1.06
CA LEU A 205 11.90 -7.69 1.40
C LEU A 205 12.70 -6.41 1.67
N LYS A 206 13.90 -6.54 2.25
CA LYS A 206 14.81 -5.43 2.50
C LYS A 206 15.09 -4.62 1.22
N VAL A 207 15.58 -5.28 0.17
CA VAL A 207 15.89 -4.62 -1.10
C VAL A 207 14.63 -4.11 -1.79
N ALA A 208 13.53 -4.87 -1.74
CA ALA A 208 12.28 -4.44 -2.34
C ALA A 208 11.76 -3.14 -1.71
N CYS A 209 11.76 -3.04 -0.39
CA CYS A 209 11.34 -1.84 0.33
C CYS A 209 12.36 -0.69 0.19
N GLU A 210 13.66 -0.94 0.20
CA GLU A 210 14.67 0.12 -0.02
C GLU A 210 14.48 0.79 -1.39
N LYS A 211 14.25 0.00 -2.44
CA LYS A 211 13.98 0.53 -3.79
C LYS A 211 12.65 1.28 -3.85
N THR A 212 11.59 0.69 -3.30
CA THR A 212 10.24 1.29 -3.28
C THR A 212 10.26 2.64 -2.55
N VAL A 213 10.77 2.68 -1.32
CA VAL A 213 10.81 3.90 -0.50
C VAL A 213 11.77 4.93 -1.10
N SER A 214 12.87 4.52 -1.72
CA SER A 214 13.77 5.46 -2.40
C SER A 214 13.08 6.11 -3.61
N ALA A 215 12.38 5.33 -4.44
CA ALA A 215 11.59 5.88 -5.55
C ALA A 215 10.51 6.84 -5.05
N MET A 216 9.80 6.50 -3.97
CA MET A 216 8.84 7.40 -3.32
C MET A 216 9.49 8.73 -2.93
N GLN A 217 10.64 8.68 -2.25
CA GLN A 217 11.34 9.88 -1.82
C GLN A 217 11.77 10.74 -3.03
N HIS A 218 12.28 10.16 -4.11
CA HIS A 218 12.61 10.90 -5.33
C HIS A 218 11.38 11.60 -5.94
N VAL A 219 10.25 10.89 -6.05
CA VAL A 219 8.99 11.43 -6.57
C VAL A 219 8.48 12.57 -5.67
N LEU A 220 8.47 12.37 -4.35
CA LEU A 220 7.97 13.36 -3.39
C LEU A 220 8.85 14.60 -3.35
N GLN A 221 10.17 14.46 -3.34
CA GLN A 221 11.11 15.59 -3.37
C GLN A 221 10.98 16.41 -4.65
N ARG A 222 10.82 15.75 -5.81
CA ARG A 222 10.54 16.45 -7.07
C ARG A 222 9.19 17.18 -7.04
N THR A 223 8.19 16.53 -6.45
CA THR A 223 6.83 17.09 -6.34
C THR A 223 6.82 18.33 -5.46
N ILE A 224 7.34 18.26 -4.24
CA ILE A 224 7.33 19.40 -3.31
C ILE A 224 8.17 20.58 -3.83
N LYS A 225 9.31 20.31 -4.48
CA LYS A 225 10.13 21.36 -5.11
C LYS A 225 9.35 22.12 -6.19
N SER A 226 8.66 21.38 -7.07
CA SER A 226 7.83 21.97 -8.11
C SER A 226 6.62 22.72 -7.55
N ALA A 227 5.98 22.16 -6.52
CA ALA A 227 4.81 22.72 -5.88
C ALA A 227 5.13 24.04 -5.16
N LYS A 228 6.24 24.09 -4.39
CA LYS A 228 6.72 25.33 -3.73
C LYS A 228 7.07 26.42 -4.74
N ALA A 229 7.70 26.07 -5.86
CA ALA A 229 8.01 27.03 -6.92
C ALA A 229 6.74 27.63 -7.56
N GLN A 230 5.65 26.85 -7.67
CA GLN A 230 4.37 27.32 -8.20
C GLN A 230 3.55 28.13 -7.17
N ALA A 231 3.64 27.78 -5.88
CA ALA A 231 2.94 28.48 -4.81
C ALA A 231 3.52 29.87 -4.56
N GLY A 232 4.81 30.06 -4.81
CA GLY A 232 5.54 31.28 -4.49
C GLY A 232 6.07 31.28 -3.06
N GLU A 233 7.03 32.18 -2.79
CA GLU A 233 7.72 32.26 -1.50
C GLU A 233 6.73 32.58 -0.35
N GLY A 234 6.86 31.84 0.77
CA GLY A 234 5.99 31.98 1.94
C GLY A 234 4.61 31.31 1.84
N ASN A 235 4.20 30.84 0.66
CA ASN A 235 2.90 30.20 0.47
C ASN A 235 2.98 28.68 0.60
N LYS A 236 1.97 28.08 1.25
CA LYS A 236 1.79 26.63 1.24
C LYS A 236 1.19 26.18 -0.09
N PRO A 237 1.75 25.16 -0.77
CA PRO A 237 1.16 24.65 -2.00
C PRO A 237 -0.24 24.06 -1.77
N ASN A 238 -1.15 24.29 -2.71
CA ASN A 238 -2.47 23.67 -2.69
C ASN A 238 -2.43 22.26 -3.30
N SER A 239 -3.54 21.52 -3.18
CA SER A 239 -3.64 20.13 -3.65
C SER A 239 -3.36 19.96 -5.15
N ALA A 240 -3.73 20.94 -5.97
CA ALA A 240 -3.46 20.91 -7.41
C ALA A 240 -1.97 21.04 -7.74
N GLN A 241 -1.25 21.84 -6.96
CA GLN A 241 0.19 22.02 -7.12
C GLN A 241 0.98 20.80 -6.64
N LEU A 242 0.41 20.06 -5.67
CA LEU A 242 0.97 18.86 -5.04
C LEU A 242 0.71 17.55 -5.80
N GLU A 243 0.09 17.60 -6.98
CA GLU A 243 -0.03 16.42 -7.85
C GLU A 243 1.34 15.80 -8.12
N LEU A 244 1.42 14.48 -7.94
CA LEU A 244 2.67 13.73 -8.02
C LEU A 244 3.31 13.93 -9.40
N ARG A 245 4.59 14.30 -9.41
CA ARG A 245 5.36 14.55 -10.64
C ARG A 245 5.82 13.25 -11.28
N MET A 246 4.84 12.44 -11.70
CA MET A 246 5.03 11.05 -12.12
C MET A 246 5.88 10.94 -13.39
N VAL A 247 5.46 11.62 -14.46
CA VAL A 247 6.15 11.60 -15.77
C VAL A 247 7.59 12.09 -15.64
N GLN A 248 7.81 13.14 -14.86
CA GLN A 248 9.12 13.73 -14.62
C GLN A 248 10.02 12.83 -13.75
N SER A 249 9.42 11.89 -13.02
CA SER A 249 10.12 10.94 -12.15
C SER A 249 10.35 9.57 -12.80
N LYS A 250 10.06 9.42 -14.10
CA LYS A 250 10.18 8.14 -14.83
C LYS A 250 11.50 7.42 -14.56
N LYS A 251 12.64 8.11 -14.67
CA LYS A 251 13.97 7.51 -14.46
C LYS A 251 14.18 7.01 -13.04
N ASP A 252 13.65 7.74 -12.06
CA ASP A 252 13.77 7.35 -10.64
C ASP A 252 12.83 6.21 -10.28
N ILE A 253 11.72 6.04 -11.02
CA ILE A 253 10.84 4.88 -10.90
C ILE A 253 11.49 3.65 -11.55
N GLU A 254 12.08 3.82 -12.74
CA GLU A 254 12.75 2.73 -13.48
C GLU A 254 13.95 2.15 -12.70
N ASN A 255 14.79 3.02 -12.13
CA ASN A 255 15.97 2.61 -11.36
C ASN A 255 16.30 3.62 -10.25
N PRO A 256 15.62 3.55 -9.10
CA PRO A 256 15.85 4.48 -8.00
C PRO A 256 17.24 4.29 -7.40
N GLU A 257 17.97 5.39 -7.26
CA GLU A 257 19.15 5.42 -6.38
C GLU A 257 18.69 5.18 -4.93
N ILE A 258 19.38 4.27 -4.23
CA ILE A 258 19.03 3.92 -2.85
C ILE A 258 19.48 5.02 -1.90
N ILE A 259 18.51 5.82 -1.44
CA ILE A 259 18.73 6.95 -0.52
C ILE A 259 18.19 6.68 0.89
N VAL A 260 17.45 5.58 1.07
CA VAL A 260 17.03 5.08 2.37
C VAL A 260 17.57 3.67 2.59
N LYS A 261 18.03 3.38 3.80
CA LYS A 261 18.51 2.04 4.17
C LYS A 261 17.56 1.42 5.17
N ALA A 262 17.21 0.17 4.90
CA ALA A 262 16.40 -0.63 5.80
C ALA A 262 17.28 -1.26 6.89
N THR A 263 16.83 -1.18 8.14
CA THR A 263 17.39 -1.90 9.28
C THR A 263 16.68 -3.24 9.40
N VAL A 264 17.43 -4.34 9.56
CA VAL A 264 16.85 -5.66 9.84
C VAL A 264 16.55 -5.76 11.34
N LEU A 265 15.37 -6.25 11.69
CA LEU A 265 14.87 -6.37 13.06
C LEU A 265 14.89 -7.83 13.55
#